data_AF-A0A8H3HHJ3-F1
#
_entry.id   AF-A0A8H3HHJ3-F1
#
_cell.length_a   1.000
_cell.length_b   1.000
_cell.length_c   1.000
_cell.angle_alpha   90.00
_cell.angle_beta   90.00
_cell.angle_gamma   90.00
#
_symmetry.space_group_name_H-M   'P 1'
#
loop_
_entity.id
_entity.type
_entity.pdbx_description
1 polymer ?
#
loop_
_entity_poly.entity_id
_entity_poly.type
_entity_poly.pdbx_seq_one_letter_code
_entity_poly.pdbx_strand_id
1 'polypeptide(L)'
;MQGRRPFNPRDIFAMANVKHPHTPYLSQVPCSWGAVYFPEHWREFQQYLSLRLSEHVIPATDIVVPNIRSNRWSRSWKKFFNEMVYLQGYVSLYPNYDYFVSLSTNHLEVGEHVPANIDREKQRQYFLPLMQEPEVASRHPGTELGVKLLDLPLSNLPKWTDLPVLDLWGDISSLGKLRNVGMERRVNMSVCQPDEMEAIALEYLCPPKEITQLEASGKALYAPSTGDDDLDLMQG
;
A
#
# COMPACT_ATOMS: atom_id res chain seq x y z
N MET A 1 -20.04 -12.18 -10.59
CA MET A 1 -18.64 -11.86 -10.23
C MET A 1 -17.94 -13.16 -9.90
N GLN A 2 -16.90 -13.54 -10.63
CA GLN A 2 -16.00 -14.62 -10.19
C GLN A 2 -15.36 -14.21 -8.86
N GLY A 3 -15.18 -15.18 -7.95
CA GLY A 3 -14.65 -14.97 -6.61
C GLY A 3 -13.20 -14.48 -6.57
N ARG A 4 -12.58 -14.47 -5.37
CA ARG A 4 -11.15 -14.16 -5.22
C ARG A 4 -10.35 -15.10 -6.13
N ARG A 5 -9.52 -14.52 -7.01
CA ARG A 5 -8.55 -15.27 -7.82
C ARG A 5 -7.16 -15.06 -7.21
N PRO A 6 -6.35 -16.13 -7.09
CA PRO A 6 -4.95 -15.97 -6.77
C PRO A 6 -4.28 -15.02 -7.77
N PHE A 7 -3.46 -14.12 -7.27
CA PHE A 7 -2.65 -13.23 -8.08
C PHE A 7 -1.23 -13.81 -8.17
N ASN A 8 -0.73 -13.96 -9.41
CA ASN A 8 0.62 -14.43 -9.66
C ASN A 8 1.32 -13.45 -10.62
N PRO A 9 2.26 -12.62 -10.14
CA PRO A 9 2.93 -11.63 -10.98
C PRO A 9 3.79 -12.27 -12.08
N ARG A 10 4.23 -13.52 -11.88
CA ARG A 10 5.08 -14.25 -12.83
C ARG A 10 4.38 -14.51 -14.15
N ASP A 11 3.09 -14.80 -14.11
CA ASP A 11 2.30 -15.05 -15.31
C ASP A 11 2.22 -13.77 -16.15
N ILE A 12 2.01 -12.63 -15.49
CA ILE A 12 2.00 -11.30 -16.11
C ILE A 12 3.37 -10.97 -16.71
N PHE A 13 4.44 -11.21 -15.96
CA PHE A 13 5.82 -10.94 -16.39
C PHE A 13 6.27 -11.84 -17.54
N ALA A 14 5.86 -13.11 -17.53
CA ALA A 14 6.11 -14.03 -18.65
C ALA A 14 5.37 -13.57 -19.91
N MET A 15 4.09 -13.20 -19.81
CA MET A 15 3.31 -12.65 -20.93
C MET A 15 3.90 -11.33 -21.46
N ALA A 16 4.47 -10.51 -20.58
CA ALA A 16 5.13 -9.25 -20.93
C ALA A 16 6.59 -9.42 -21.40
N ASN A 17 7.10 -10.66 -21.54
CA ASN A 17 8.48 -10.96 -21.92
C ASN A 17 9.56 -10.34 -21.02
N VAL A 18 9.27 -10.20 -19.72
CA VAL A 18 10.30 -9.83 -18.73
C VAL A 18 11.33 -10.96 -18.66
N LYS A 19 12.61 -10.61 -18.84
CA LYS A 19 13.73 -11.57 -18.92
C LYS A 19 13.75 -12.59 -17.77
N HIS A 20 13.40 -12.15 -16.57
CA HIS A 20 13.35 -12.99 -15.38
C HIS A 20 11.98 -12.85 -14.68
N PRO A 21 10.98 -13.69 -14.98
CA PRO A 21 9.63 -13.55 -14.41
C PRO A 21 9.53 -13.71 -12.88
N HIS A 22 10.54 -14.29 -12.23
CA HIS A 22 10.67 -14.37 -10.77
C HIS A 22 11.41 -13.17 -10.15
N THR A 23 11.70 -12.13 -10.94
CA THR A 23 12.31 -10.90 -10.42
C THR A 23 11.39 -10.22 -9.40
N PRO A 24 11.93 -9.59 -8.35
CA PRO A 24 11.19 -8.64 -7.53
C PRO A 24 10.56 -7.56 -8.40
N TYR A 25 9.50 -6.94 -7.90
CA TYR A 25 8.72 -5.97 -8.66
C TYR A 25 8.16 -4.85 -7.79
N LEU A 26 7.73 -3.80 -8.45
CA LEU A 26 7.08 -2.65 -7.84
C LEU A 26 5.58 -2.72 -8.10
N SER A 27 4.76 -2.47 -7.10
CA SER A 27 3.30 -2.44 -7.25
C SER A 27 2.68 -1.33 -6.43
N GLN A 28 1.68 -0.64 -7.00
CA GLN A 28 0.88 0.33 -6.26
C GLN A 28 -0.03 -0.31 -5.22
N VAL A 29 -0.35 -1.60 -5.35
CA VAL A 29 -1.27 -2.27 -4.42
C VAL A 29 -0.57 -2.43 -3.06
N PRO A 30 -1.07 -1.85 -1.96
CA PRO A 30 -0.45 -1.98 -0.65
C PRO A 30 -0.79 -3.32 0.01
N CYS A 31 0.20 -3.89 0.71
CA CYS A 31 0.02 -5.05 1.56
C CYS A 31 -0.49 -4.61 2.93
N SER A 32 -1.50 -5.29 3.47
CA SER A 32 -2.12 -4.97 4.76
C SER A 32 -1.84 -6.00 5.86
N TRP A 33 -1.02 -7.02 5.58
CA TRP A 33 -0.70 -8.11 6.53
C TRP A 33 0.79 -8.22 6.86
N GLY A 34 1.65 -7.51 6.14
CA GLY A 34 3.09 -7.52 6.34
C GLY A 34 3.75 -6.57 5.35
N ALA A 35 4.00 -5.34 5.80
CA ALA A 35 4.62 -4.30 5.01
C ALA A 35 5.51 -3.42 5.90
N VAL A 36 6.62 -2.95 5.34
CA VAL A 36 7.45 -1.92 5.95
C VAL A 36 7.19 -0.62 5.20
N TYR A 37 6.74 0.40 5.94
CA TYR A 37 6.52 1.74 5.40
C TYR A 37 7.62 2.67 5.90
N PHE A 38 8.20 3.46 4.99
CA PHE A 38 9.16 4.48 5.38
C PHE A 38 8.47 5.65 6.09
N PRO A 39 9.14 6.30 7.07
CA PRO A 39 8.55 7.36 7.88
C PRO A 39 8.00 8.54 7.08
N GLU A 40 8.61 8.88 5.95
CA GLU A 40 8.18 9.97 5.07
C GLU A 40 6.79 9.69 4.50
N HIS A 41 6.61 8.54 3.84
CA HIS A 41 5.35 8.14 3.24
C HIS A 41 4.25 7.88 4.28
N TRP A 42 4.63 7.36 5.45
CA TRP A 42 3.66 7.13 6.54
C TRP A 42 3.13 8.44 7.13
N ARG A 43 4.01 9.43 7.37
CA ARG A 43 3.59 10.76 7.85
C ARG A 43 2.72 11.48 6.83
N GLU A 44 3.09 11.41 5.56
CA GLU A 44 2.28 11.96 4.45
C GLU A 44 0.89 11.32 4.41
N PHE A 45 0.81 10.00 4.59
CA PHE A 45 -0.47 9.30 4.67
C PHE A 45 -1.32 9.75 5.86
N GLN A 46 -0.74 9.92 7.03
CA GLN A 46 -1.48 10.41 8.20
C GLN A 46 -2.10 11.78 7.93
N GLN A 47 -1.35 12.70 7.32
CA GLN A 47 -1.86 14.02 6.93
C GLN A 47 -2.98 13.90 5.88
N TYR A 48 -2.79 13.07 4.85
CA TYR A 48 -3.80 12.83 3.82
C TYR A 48 -5.10 12.25 4.41
N LEU A 49 -4.97 11.26 5.29
CA LEU A 49 -6.10 10.62 5.96
C LEU A 49 -6.88 11.62 6.81
N SER A 50 -6.19 12.42 7.63
CA SER A 50 -6.84 13.47 8.44
C SER A 50 -7.61 14.46 7.59
N LEU A 51 -7.02 14.94 6.48
CA LEU A 51 -7.70 15.86 5.56
C LEU A 51 -8.93 15.23 4.90
N ARG A 52 -8.82 13.99 4.42
CA ARG A 52 -9.94 13.26 3.79
C ARG A 52 -11.08 12.99 4.76
N LEU A 53 -10.77 12.61 6.00
CA LEU A 53 -11.77 12.36 7.04
C LEU A 53 -12.39 13.64 7.59
N SER A 54 -11.72 14.78 7.45
CA SER A 54 -12.28 16.07 7.83
C SER A 54 -13.42 16.52 6.91
N GLU A 55 -13.50 15.97 5.69
CA GLU A 55 -14.47 16.32 4.64
C GLU A 55 -14.51 17.81 4.21
N HIS A 56 -13.62 18.65 4.73
CA HIS A 56 -13.59 20.09 4.43
C HIS A 56 -13.27 20.40 2.97
N VAL A 57 -12.50 19.52 2.32
CA VAL A 57 -12.04 19.73 0.95
C VAL A 57 -12.78 18.83 -0.04
N ILE A 58 -12.83 17.54 0.27
CA ILE A 58 -13.47 16.53 -0.56
C ILE A 58 -14.27 15.60 0.36
N PRO A 59 -15.57 15.37 0.12
CA PRO A 59 -16.38 14.41 0.88
C PRO A 59 -15.73 13.03 0.95
N ALA A 60 -15.84 12.31 2.07
CA ALA A 60 -15.26 10.96 2.18
C ALA A 60 -15.88 9.97 1.18
N THR A 61 -17.09 10.26 0.70
CA THR A 61 -17.83 9.49 -0.30
C THR A 61 -17.31 9.66 -1.73
N ASP A 62 -16.62 10.76 -2.02
CA ASP A 62 -16.15 11.03 -3.37
C ASP A 62 -15.09 10.02 -3.80
N ILE A 63 -15.12 9.70 -5.09
CA ILE A 63 -14.27 8.70 -5.69
C ILE A 63 -13.00 9.37 -6.21
N VAL A 64 -11.88 9.20 -5.50
CA VAL A 64 -10.58 9.69 -5.95
C VAL A 64 -9.96 8.77 -7.00
N VAL A 65 -10.02 7.45 -6.79
CA VAL A 65 -9.52 6.46 -7.75
C VAL A 65 -10.70 5.71 -8.36
N PRO A 66 -10.92 5.79 -9.68
CA PRO A 66 -12.06 5.12 -10.31
C PRO A 66 -11.89 3.60 -10.26
N ASN A 67 -13.00 2.86 -10.28
CA ASN A 67 -13.01 1.41 -10.55
C ASN A 67 -12.11 0.53 -9.65
N ILE A 68 -11.82 0.94 -8.41
CA ILE A 68 -11.14 0.08 -7.44
C ILE A 68 -12.12 -0.46 -6.38
N ARG A 69 -11.84 -1.68 -5.89
CA ARG A 69 -12.72 -2.37 -4.93
C ARG A 69 -12.86 -1.61 -3.61
N SER A 70 -11.81 -0.91 -3.17
CA SER A 70 -11.80 -0.20 -1.89
C SER A 70 -12.76 0.99 -1.84
N ASN A 71 -13.32 1.42 -2.97
CA ASN A 71 -14.39 2.42 -2.99
C ASN A 71 -15.65 1.97 -2.22
N ARG A 72 -15.82 0.65 -2.03
CA ARG A 72 -16.90 0.07 -1.22
C ARG A 72 -16.57 -0.04 0.27
N TRP A 73 -15.36 0.35 0.68
CA TRP A 73 -14.86 0.23 2.06
C TRP A 73 -14.79 1.60 2.71
N SER A 74 -15.94 2.23 2.95
CA SER A 74 -16.03 3.62 3.45
C SER A 74 -15.26 3.88 4.74
N ARG A 75 -15.13 2.88 5.61
CA ARG A 75 -14.45 2.98 6.91
C ARG A 75 -13.03 2.41 6.94
N SER A 76 -12.51 1.92 5.81
CA SER A 76 -11.18 1.29 5.77
C SER A 76 -10.11 2.33 5.45
N TRP A 77 -9.09 2.41 6.31
CA TRP A 77 -7.90 3.24 6.04
C TRP A 77 -7.25 2.90 4.69
N LYS A 78 -7.34 1.63 4.26
CA LYS A 78 -6.77 1.13 3.01
C LYS A 78 -7.39 1.81 1.78
N LYS A 79 -8.64 2.27 1.88
CA LYS A 79 -9.25 3.10 0.83
C LYS A 79 -8.40 4.34 0.62
N PHE A 80 -8.22 5.15 1.67
CA PHE A 80 -7.48 6.41 1.61
C PHE A 80 -6.00 6.19 1.28
N PHE A 81 -5.41 5.08 1.72
CA PHE A 81 -4.03 4.76 1.35
C PHE A 81 -3.88 4.50 -0.15
N ASN A 82 -4.81 3.74 -0.76
CA ASN A 82 -4.84 3.55 -2.21
C ASN A 82 -5.01 4.88 -2.96
N GLU A 83 -5.81 5.80 -2.43
CA GLU A 83 -5.99 7.14 -3.00
C GLU A 83 -4.66 7.90 -3.02
N MET A 84 -3.96 8.00 -1.88
CA MET A 84 -2.67 8.68 -1.80
C MET A 84 -1.64 8.03 -2.73
N VAL A 85 -1.52 6.70 -2.71
CA VAL A 85 -0.57 5.96 -3.55
C VAL A 85 -0.83 6.19 -5.04
N TYR A 86 -2.10 6.22 -5.45
CA TYR A 86 -2.49 6.52 -6.82
C TYR A 86 -2.12 7.95 -7.21
N LEU A 87 -2.44 8.94 -6.36
CA LEU A 87 -2.17 10.34 -6.64
C LEU A 87 -0.67 10.61 -6.74
N GLN A 88 0.17 9.96 -5.91
CA GLN A 88 1.62 10.13 -5.98
C GLN A 88 2.32 9.28 -7.05
N GLY A 89 1.67 8.23 -7.53
CA GLY A 89 2.37 7.19 -8.28
C GLY A 89 3.39 6.43 -7.42
N TYR A 90 3.14 6.33 -6.10
CA TYR A 90 3.97 5.54 -5.20
C TYR A 90 3.81 4.04 -5.46
N VAL A 91 4.81 3.27 -5.05
CA VAL A 91 4.87 1.83 -5.20
C VAL A 91 5.55 1.20 -4.00
N SER A 92 5.20 -0.03 -3.70
CA SER A 92 5.91 -0.89 -2.75
C SER A 92 6.76 -1.92 -3.50
N LEU A 93 7.92 -2.26 -2.94
CA LEU A 93 8.75 -3.35 -3.42
C LEU A 93 8.23 -4.69 -2.89
N TYR A 94 8.02 -5.64 -3.79
CA TYR A 94 7.58 -6.99 -3.48
C TYR A 94 8.64 -8.02 -3.86
N PRO A 95 9.00 -8.95 -2.95
CA PRO A 95 9.74 -10.14 -3.33
C PRO A 95 8.89 -11.04 -4.23
N ASN A 96 9.54 -11.86 -5.06
CA ASN A 96 8.87 -12.74 -6.01
C ASN A 96 9.59 -14.09 -6.11
N TYR A 97 9.96 -14.67 -4.97
CA TYR A 97 10.65 -15.95 -4.91
C TYR A 97 9.74 -17.12 -5.33
N ASP A 98 10.38 -18.24 -5.68
CA ASP A 98 9.68 -19.45 -6.09
C ASP A 98 8.73 -19.96 -5.01
N TYR A 99 7.66 -20.62 -5.47
CA TYR A 99 6.62 -21.19 -4.61
C TYR A 99 5.94 -20.17 -3.66
N PHE A 100 5.97 -18.88 -4.02
CA PHE A 100 5.45 -17.77 -3.20
C PHE A 100 6.12 -17.65 -1.83
N VAL A 101 7.35 -18.15 -1.69
CA VAL A 101 8.12 -17.97 -0.46
C VAL A 101 8.34 -16.49 -0.19
N SER A 102 8.09 -16.10 1.06
CA SER A 102 8.10 -14.73 1.53
C SER A 102 9.06 -14.56 2.71
N LEU A 103 9.55 -13.34 2.92
CA LEU A 103 10.40 -12.99 4.07
C LEU A 103 9.58 -12.79 5.36
N SER A 104 8.26 -12.79 5.26
CA SER A 104 7.32 -12.74 6.38
C SER A 104 6.13 -13.64 6.10
N THR A 105 5.50 -14.16 7.16
CA THR A 105 4.27 -14.93 7.09
C THR A 105 3.19 -14.32 7.97
N ASN A 106 1.94 -14.65 7.70
CA ASN A 106 0.79 -14.09 8.40
C ASN A 106 0.53 -14.87 9.70
N HIS A 107 0.36 -14.14 10.79
CA HIS A 107 -0.26 -14.66 12.01
C HIS A 107 -1.77 -14.41 11.92
N LEU A 108 -2.56 -15.46 11.65
CA LEU A 108 -4.01 -15.34 11.47
C LEU A 108 -4.71 -15.37 12.83
N GLU A 109 -5.10 -14.20 13.31
CA GLU A 109 -5.85 -14.04 14.55
C GLU A 109 -7.36 -14.00 14.30
N VAL A 110 -8.12 -14.41 15.30
CA VAL A 110 -9.59 -14.29 15.29
C VAL A 110 -9.95 -12.83 15.49
N GLY A 111 -10.85 -12.30 14.66
CA GLY A 111 -11.25 -10.89 14.72
C GLY A 111 -12.44 -10.58 13.81
N GLU A 112 -12.72 -9.30 13.59
CA GLU A 112 -13.88 -8.82 12.82
C GLU A 112 -13.97 -9.45 11.41
N HIS A 113 -12.82 -9.72 10.80
CA HIS A 113 -12.74 -10.29 9.44
C HIS A 113 -12.45 -11.79 9.41
N VAL A 114 -12.16 -12.40 10.56
CA VAL A 114 -11.75 -13.81 10.70
C VAL A 114 -12.55 -14.44 11.83
N PRO A 115 -13.65 -15.15 11.52
CA PRO A 115 -14.48 -15.76 12.55
C PRO A 115 -13.72 -16.88 13.27
N ALA A 116 -14.05 -17.12 14.54
CA ALA A 116 -13.39 -18.15 15.37
C ALA A 116 -13.47 -19.56 14.76
N ASN A 117 -14.54 -19.85 14.01
CA ASN A 117 -14.79 -21.11 13.34
C ASN A 117 -14.42 -21.09 11.85
N ILE A 118 -13.41 -20.32 11.47
CA ILE A 118 -12.96 -20.26 10.08
C ILE A 118 -12.53 -21.64 9.57
N ASP A 119 -13.09 -22.03 8.43
CA ASP A 119 -12.78 -23.30 7.78
C ASP A 119 -11.32 -23.37 7.33
N ARG A 120 -10.75 -24.59 7.33
CA ARG A 120 -9.34 -24.83 6.97
C ARG A 120 -9.01 -24.39 5.54
N GLU A 121 -9.93 -24.54 4.60
CA GLU A 121 -9.72 -24.08 3.23
C GLU A 121 -9.60 -22.56 3.17
N LYS A 122 -10.43 -21.85 3.94
CA LYS A 122 -10.32 -20.39 4.09
C LYS A 122 -9.05 -19.98 4.82
N GLN A 123 -8.63 -20.68 5.88
CA GLN A 123 -7.37 -20.42 6.57
C GLN A 123 -6.17 -20.51 5.62
N ARG A 124 -6.15 -21.51 4.74
CA ARG A 124 -5.08 -21.69 3.72
C ARG A 124 -4.96 -20.50 2.77
N GLN A 125 -6.02 -19.74 2.52
CA GLN A 125 -5.95 -18.53 1.68
C GLN A 125 -5.17 -17.38 2.33
N TYR A 126 -4.93 -17.43 3.63
CA TYR A 126 -4.12 -16.44 4.37
C TYR A 126 -2.68 -16.93 4.59
N PHE A 127 -2.36 -18.18 4.26
CA PHE A 127 -1.04 -18.74 4.46
C PHE A 127 -0.08 -18.24 3.37
N LEU A 128 1.07 -17.73 3.80
CA LEU A 128 2.21 -17.37 2.96
C LEU A 128 3.42 -18.17 3.45
N PRO A 129 4.05 -19.01 2.61
CA PRO A 129 5.22 -19.78 3.01
C PRO A 129 6.36 -18.86 3.46
N LEU A 130 6.85 -19.05 4.69
CA LEU A 130 7.99 -18.30 5.22
C LEU A 130 9.30 -18.86 4.66
N MET A 131 10.23 -17.99 4.28
CA MET A 131 11.60 -18.36 3.95
C MET A 131 12.29 -18.94 5.19
N GLN A 132 12.82 -20.15 5.06
CA GLN A 132 13.43 -20.88 6.14
C GLN A 132 14.74 -21.50 5.68
N GLU A 133 15.62 -21.78 6.65
CA GLU A 133 16.82 -22.57 6.40
C GLU A 133 16.46 -23.94 5.82
N PRO A 134 17.26 -24.50 4.90
CA PRO A 134 16.93 -25.76 4.20
C PRO A 134 16.58 -26.94 5.12
N GLU A 135 17.23 -27.01 6.28
CA GLU A 135 17.01 -28.05 7.30
C GLU A 135 15.61 -27.99 7.94
N VAL A 136 14.99 -26.81 7.94
CA VAL A 136 13.65 -26.56 8.46
C VAL A 136 12.62 -26.57 7.31
N ALA A 137 12.97 -25.99 6.16
CA ALA A 137 12.12 -25.89 4.97
C ALA A 137 11.69 -27.26 4.42
N SER A 138 12.53 -28.29 4.57
CA SER A 138 12.22 -29.69 4.21
C SER A 138 11.07 -30.30 5.03
N ARG A 139 10.53 -29.60 6.05
CA ARG A 139 9.38 -30.01 6.86
C ARG A 139 8.06 -29.38 6.45
N HIS A 140 8.04 -28.43 5.50
CA HIS A 140 6.81 -27.79 5.01
C HIS A 140 6.52 -28.20 3.55
N PRO A 141 5.28 -28.60 3.22
CA PRO A 141 4.89 -28.96 1.85
C PRO A 141 5.09 -27.77 0.89
N GLY A 142 5.83 -27.98 -0.19
CA GLY A 142 6.11 -26.95 -1.20
C GLY A 142 7.39 -26.13 -0.98
N THR A 143 8.14 -26.38 0.09
CA THR A 143 9.47 -25.76 0.32
C THR A 143 10.60 -26.80 0.40
N GLU A 144 10.37 -28.02 -0.09
CA GLU A 144 11.28 -29.15 0.08
C GLU A 144 12.69 -28.90 -0.50
N LEU A 145 12.81 -28.03 -1.51
CA LEU A 145 14.08 -27.65 -2.13
C LEU A 145 14.79 -26.49 -1.40
N GLY A 146 14.10 -25.81 -0.49
CA GLY A 146 14.54 -24.58 0.15
C GLY A 146 14.65 -23.41 -0.85
N VAL A 147 14.06 -22.27 -0.51
CA VAL A 147 14.29 -21.01 -1.24
C VAL A 147 15.19 -20.15 -0.36
N LYS A 148 16.27 -19.63 -0.94
CA LYS A 148 17.28 -18.82 -0.28
C LYS A 148 17.20 -17.37 -0.74
N LEU A 149 17.75 -16.49 0.09
CA LEU A 149 17.83 -15.05 -0.20
C LEU A 149 18.53 -14.74 -1.53
N LEU A 150 19.53 -15.53 -1.91
CA LEU A 150 20.33 -15.33 -3.13
C LEU A 150 19.74 -16.01 -4.38
N ASP A 151 18.54 -16.57 -4.29
CA ASP A 151 17.83 -17.18 -5.43
C ASP A 151 17.12 -16.14 -6.31
N LEU A 152 17.32 -14.84 -6.02
CA LEU A 152 16.96 -13.77 -6.95
C LEU A 152 17.74 -13.92 -8.27
N PRO A 153 17.20 -13.40 -9.41
CA PRO A 153 17.94 -13.40 -10.65
C PRO A 153 19.31 -12.74 -10.47
N LEU A 154 20.38 -13.41 -10.93
CA LEU A 154 21.76 -12.94 -10.79
C LEU A 154 22.22 -12.77 -9.32
N SER A 155 21.52 -13.41 -8.37
CA SER A 155 21.80 -13.36 -6.93
C SER A 155 21.90 -11.96 -6.34
N ASN A 156 21.16 -11.00 -6.90
CA ASN A 156 21.14 -9.62 -6.44
C ASN A 156 19.76 -8.99 -6.65
N LEU A 157 19.44 -7.97 -5.85
CA LEU A 157 18.31 -7.09 -6.12
C LEU A 157 18.63 -6.23 -7.36
N PRO A 158 17.83 -6.27 -8.43
CA PRO A 158 18.03 -5.39 -9.57
C PRO A 158 17.94 -3.92 -9.18
N LYS A 159 18.50 -3.03 -10.00
CA LYS A 159 18.35 -1.59 -9.78
C LYS A 159 16.87 -1.22 -9.81
N TRP A 160 16.51 -0.21 -9.02
CA TRP A 160 15.13 0.26 -8.91
C TRP A 160 14.45 0.56 -10.26
N THR A 161 15.21 1.13 -11.21
CA THR A 161 14.73 1.48 -12.56
C THR A 161 14.47 0.28 -13.47
N ASP A 162 15.05 -0.87 -13.13
CA ASP A 162 15.00 -2.08 -13.96
C ASP A 162 13.90 -3.05 -13.49
N LEU A 163 13.26 -2.75 -12.34
CA LEU A 163 12.18 -3.56 -11.79
C LEU A 163 10.89 -3.36 -12.58
N PRO A 164 10.16 -4.45 -12.91
CA PRO A 164 8.81 -4.35 -13.46
C PRO A 164 7.89 -3.58 -12.52
N VAL A 165 6.98 -2.79 -13.09
CA VAL A 165 6.04 -1.96 -12.33
C VAL A 165 4.61 -2.37 -12.66
N LEU A 166 3.80 -2.55 -11.63
CA LEU A 166 2.37 -2.83 -11.71
C LEU A 166 1.56 -1.67 -11.13
N ASP A 167 0.47 -1.32 -11.80
CA ASP A 167 -0.49 -0.35 -11.29
C ASP A 167 -1.47 -0.95 -10.26
N LEU A 168 -2.45 -0.16 -9.79
CA LEU A 168 -3.46 -0.62 -8.83
C LEU A 168 -4.37 -1.74 -9.34
N TRP A 169 -4.44 -1.97 -10.66
CA TRP A 169 -5.24 -3.03 -11.27
C TRP A 169 -4.42 -4.28 -11.59
N GLY A 170 -3.09 -4.22 -11.40
CA GLY A 170 -2.18 -5.32 -11.66
C GLY A 170 -1.67 -5.34 -13.11
N ASP A 171 -1.85 -4.25 -13.85
CA ASP A 171 -1.37 -4.15 -15.23
C ASP A 171 0.05 -3.58 -15.29
N ILE A 172 0.81 -3.98 -16.32
CA ILE A 172 2.18 -3.50 -16.55
C ILE A 172 2.18 -2.00 -16.82
N SER A 173 3.06 -1.29 -16.11
CA SER A 173 3.18 0.17 -16.17
C SER A 173 4.65 0.61 -16.04
N SER A 174 4.86 1.90 -15.79
CA SER A 174 6.17 2.48 -15.45
C SER A 174 6.01 3.55 -14.38
N LEU A 175 7.07 3.80 -13.61
CA LEU A 175 7.06 4.84 -12.56
C LEU A 175 6.66 6.22 -13.09
N GLY A 176 7.13 6.59 -14.28
CA GLY A 176 6.75 7.84 -14.94
C GLY A 176 5.27 7.90 -15.29
N LYS A 177 4.72 6.82 -15.86
CA LYS A 177 3.28 6.73 -16.19
C LYS A 177 2.42 6.85 -14.93
N LEU A 178 2.79 6.16 -13.85
CA LEU A 178 2.05 6.21 -12.58
C LEU A 178 2.03 7.64 -12.00
N ARG A 179 3.18 8.32 -12.00
CA ARG A 179 3.29 9.72 -11.56
C ARG A 179 2.43 10.65 -12.42
N ASN A 180 2.48 10.51 -13.74
CA ASN A 180 1.71 11.35 -14.65
C ASN A 180 0.20 11.17 -14.47
N VAL A 181 -0.27 9.93 -14.36
CA VAL A 181 -1.69 9.63 -14.10
C VAL A 181 -2.15 10.22 -12.76
N GLY A 182 -1.31 10.13 -11.73
CA GLY A 182 -1.57 10.76 -10.43
C GLY A 182 -1.65 12.29 -10.51
N MET A 183 -0.70 12.92 -11.23
CA MET A 183 -0.71 14.36 -11.50
C MET A 183 -1.96 14.82 -12.24
N GLU A 184 -2.31 14.16 -13.35
CA GLU A 184 -3.52 14.46 -14.12
C GLU A 184 -4.77 14.33 -13.25
N ARG A 185 -4.81 13.32 -12.36
CA ARG A 185 -5.92 13.17 -11.44
C ARG A 185 -6.00 14.34 -10.46
N ARG A 186 -4.87 14.76 -9.88
CA ARG A 186 -4.83 15.93 -8.98
C ARG A 186 -5.37 17.17 -9.67
N VAL A 187 -4.88 17.49 -10.87
CA VAL A 187 -5.33 18.66 -11.66
C VAL A 187 -6.84 18.61 -11.91
N ASN A 188 -7.39 17.43 -12.23
CA ASN A 188 -8.81 17.27 -12.49
C ASN A 188 -9.69 17.35 -11.23
N MET A 189 -9.13 17.14 -10.04
CA MET A 189 -9.85 17.23 -8.76
C MET A 189 -9.66 18.57 -8.06
N SER A 190 -8.54 19.26 -8.31
CA SER A 190 -8.14 20.46 -7.61
C SER A 190 -8.90 21.69 -8.12
N VAL A 191 -9.37 22.52 -7.18
CA VAL A 191 -9.90 23.86 -7.47
C VAL A 191 -8.77 24.90 -7.61
N CYS A 192 -7.54 24.57 -7.17
CA CYS A 192 -6.34 25.41 -7.27
C CYS A 192 -5.29 24.74 -8.16
N GLN A 193 -4.43 25.51 -8.82
CA GLN A 193 -3.30 24.94 -9.60
C GLN A 193 -2.18 24.50 -8.64
N PRO A 194 -1.83 23.20 -8.56
CA PRO A 194 -0.71 22.75 -7.74
C PRO A 194 0.60 23.28 -8.32
N ASP A 195 1.49 23.81 -7.47
CA ASP A 195 2.84 24.22 -7.88
C ASP A 195 3.70 22.96 -8.05
N GLU A 196 4.48 22.87 -9.13
CA GLU A 196 5.12 21.61 -9.56
C GLU A 196 6.27 21.15 -8.64
N MET A 197 6.70 21.98 -7.68
CA MET A 197 7.99 21.80 -7.01
C MET A 197 7.98 21.18 -5.61
N GLU A 198 6.90 21.27 -4.82
CA GLU A 198 6.88 20.74 -3.44
C GLU A 198 5.50 20.21 -3.04
N ALA A 199 5.14 19.06 -3.62
CA ALA A 199 3.87 18.42 -3.31
C ALA A 199 3.85 17.87 -1.88
N ILE A 200 3.35 18.67 -0.92
CA ILE A 200 3.06 18.28 0.46
C ILE A 200 1.65 17.66 0.49
N ALA A 201 1.35 16.76 1.45
CA ALA A 201 0.02 16.19 1.71
C ALA A 201 -1.16 17.17 1.56
N LEU A 202 -0.92 18.42 1.96
CA LEU A 202 -1.85 19.54 1.89
C LEU A 202 -2.14 19.97 0.45
N GLU A 203 -1.16 20.04 -0.45
CA GLU A 203 -1.38 20.49 -1.83
C GLU A 203 -2.27 19.54 -2.66
N TYR A 204 -2.37 18.26 -2.28
CA TYR A 204 -3.15 17.26 -3.01
C TYR A 204 -4.66 17.48 -2.99
N LEU A 205 -5.13 18.23 -2.00
CA LEU A 205 -6.55 18.47 -1.77
C LEU A 205 -6.86 19.97 -1.93
N CYS A 206 -5.90 20.88 -1.76
CA CYS A 206 -6.08 22.34 -1.75
C CYS A 206 -6.84 22.85 -0.50
N PRO A 207 -6.18 23.10 0.64
CA PRO A 207 -6.78 23.80 1.76
C PRO A 207 -6.76 25.32 1.46
N PRO A 208 -7.78 26.09 1.87
CA PRO A 208 -7.77 27.55 1.69
C PRO A 208 -6.59 28.19 2.44
N LYS A 209 -6.11 29.34 1.94
CA LYS A 209 -4.99 30.14 2.51
C LYS A 209 -5.14 30.48 4.00
N GLU A 210 -6.35 30.33 4.56
CA GLU A 210 -6.67 30.64 5.95
C GLU A 210 -6.17 29.57 6.94
N ILE A 211 -6.07 28.29 6.52
CA ILE A 211 -5.63 27.20 7.42
C ILE A 211 -4.15 27.32 7.78
N THR A 212 -3.33 27.85 6.87
CA THR A 212 -1.89 28.09 7.11
C THR A 212 -1.63 29.26 8.08
N GLN A 213 -2.58 30.17 8.26
CA GLN A 213 -2.43 31.30 9.19
C GLN A 213 -2.82 30.96 10.63
N LEU A 214 -3.78 30.04 10.84
CA LEU A 214 -4.16 29.60 12.19
C LEU A 214 -3.06 28.80 12.89
N GLU A 215 -2.30 27.96 12.17
CA GLU A 215 -1.19 27.20 12.77
C GLU A 215 0.02 28.09 13.12
N ALA A 216 0.21 29.20 12.42
CA ALA A 216 1.24 30.20 12.77
C ALA A 216 0.85 31.02 14.01
N SER A 217 -0.44 31.24 14.24
CA SER A 217 -0.97 32.01 15.38
C SER A 217 -1.14 31.16 16.66
N GLY A 218 -1.39 29.85 16.52
CA GLY A 218 -1.59 28.92 17.65
C GLY A 218 -0.32 28.54 18.44
N LYS A 219 0.88 28.96 17.99
CA LYS A 219 2.14 28.72 18.72
C LYS A 219 2.37 29.64 19.93
N ALA A 220 1.45 30.56 20.20
CA ALA A 220 1.48 31.38 21.41
C ALA A 220 0.22 31.11 22.23
N LEU A 221 0.25 30.06 23.05
CA LEU A 221 -0.46 29.90 24.35
C LEU A 221 -0.44 28.40 24.75
N TYR A 222 0.69 27.94 25.30
CA TYR A 222 0.72 26.73 26.12
C TYR A 222 0.86 27.14 27.59
N ALA A 223 -0.20 26.93 28.36
CA ALA A 223 -0.15 26.68 29.80
C ALA A 223 -1.02 25.44 30.07
N PRO A 224 -0.60 24.54 30.97
CA PRO A 224 -1.14 23.19 31.02
C PRO A 224 -2.45 23.13 31.80
N SER A 225 -3.46 22.43 31.28
CA SER A 225 -4.56 21.92 32.09
C SER A 225 -4.64 20.40 31.96
N THR A 226 -4.49 19.77 33.12
CA THR A 226 -4.75 18.37 33.45
C THR A 226 -6.20 17.96 33.12
N GLY A 227 -6.38 16.73 32.64
CA GLY A 227 -7.69 16.07 32.58
C GLY A 227 -7.67 14.83 31.68
N ASP A 228 -7.71 13.66 32.32
CA ASP A 228 -8.01 12.34 31.75
C ASP A 228 -9.22 12.36 30.80
N ASP A 229 -9.12 11.68 29.66
CA ASP A 229 -9.84 10.42 29.39
C ASP A 229 -9.75 10.02 27.90
N ASP A 230 -9.72 8.70 27.68
CA ASP A 230 -9.90 7.96 26.43
C ASP A 230 -8.82 8.06 25.33
N LEU A 231 -7.73 7.33 25.58
CA LEU A 231 -6.86 6.76 24.53
C LEU A 231 -7.20 5.27 24.35
N ASP A 232 -8.24 5.01 23.58
CA ASP A 232 -8.41 3.70 22.95
C ASP A 232 -8.87 3.93 21.52
N LEU A 233 -7.93 3.86 20.57
CA LEU A 233 -8.16 3.72 19.13
C LEU A 233 -6.79 3.78 18.44
N MET A 234 -6.14 2.62 18.27
CA MET A 234 -5.30 2.27 17.11
C MET A 234 -4.81 0.81 17.26
N GLN A 235 -5.70 -0.14 17.04
CA GLN A 235 -5.32 -1.50 16.63
C GLN A 235 -6.19 -1.89 15.44
N GLY A 236 -5.54 -2.16 14.31
CA GLY A 236 -6.17 -2.54 13.04
C GLY A 236 -5.18 -2.61 11.90
#